data_AF-A0A8T0HGU7-F1
#
_entry.id   AF-A0A8T0HGU7-F1
#
_cell.length_a   1.000
_cell.length_b   1.000
_cell.length_c   1.000
_cell.angle_alpha   90.00
_cell.angle_beta   90.00
_cell.angle_gamma   90.00
#
_symmetry.space_group_name_H-M   'P 1'
#
loop_
_entity.id
_entity.type
_entity.pdbx_description
1 polymer ?
#
loop_
_entity_poly.entity_id
_entity_poly.type
_entity_poly.pdbx_seq_one_letter_code
_entity_poly.pdbx_strand_id
1 'polypeptide(L)'
;MGIFSNGKVKDASEQAEQLQRELLHHAQVTLAHPPSALDVSVMYQATAHSVRDRLVERWLKTEEHYSKTNAKRIYYLSLEYLVGRSLLNAILNLGLKGEYSEALKNLGYHLEETVEEERDAGLGNGGLGRLASCFLDSMATLSIPSVGYGIRYRYGIFEQLIADNKQVERPDYWLTKGNPWEVERLDVVYPVRFYGHVTTYHEGDKTHFKWEGGEIVLAVAYDTPIPGYGTINTNTMRLWSARPLEEINLGEFNEGHHNRAVEARDRAEAISSVLYPNDNHDEGKELRLKQQYFFVAATLQDIMKRYKKSGDAITKFDSKVAVQLNDTHPTIAIPELMRVFLDEEGMSWDDAWNITTRVFGYTNHTILPEALEKWSVPLMQKLLPRHLEIIYEINHRHLQLVEKRWSGDTARLQKMSIIEEGNPKMVRMAILATVGSHAINGVAEIHSGLVKTSLFPEFVELSPEKFQNKTNGVTPRRWMLQANPGLSKVITKAVETDEWVLKLDLLEVCLTTLLFVYDRVLWFCFKALIRADIHLLQL
;
A
#
# COMPACT_ATOMS: atom_id res chain seq x y z
N MET A 1 30.17 -5.57 -8.03
CA MET A 1 30.88 -5.58 -9.33
C MET A 1 30.63 -6.92 -10.01
N GLY A 2 30.22 -6.89 -11.28
CA GLY A 2 30.26 -8.02 -12.21
C GLY A 2 29.06 -8.96 -12.21
N ILE A 3 28.07 -8.69 -13.05
CA ILE A 3 27.67 -9.51 -14.22
C ILE A 3 26.38 -8.87 -14.77
N PHE A 4 26.54 -8.18 -15.89
CA PHE A 4 25.59 -7.76 -16.94
C PHE A 4 26.05 -6.41 -17.53
N SER A 5 27.30 -6.37 -17.97
CA SER A 5 27.75 -5.49 -19.04
C SER A 5 28.08 -6.40 -20.21
N ASN A 6 27.10 -6.65 -21.10
CA ASN A 6 27.29 -7.10 -22.49
C ASN A 6 25.92 -7.33 -23.17
N GLY A 7 25.05 -6.32 -23.11
CA GLY A 7 24.16 -6.05 -24.24
C GLY A 7 24.81 -4.91 -25.00
N LYS A 8 25.09 -5.08 -26.30
CA LYS A 8 25.45 -3.94 -27.17
C LYS A 8 24.41 -2.85 -26.90
N VAL A 9 24.86 -1.65 -26.52
CA VAL A 9 23.99 -0.47 -26.49
C VAL A 9 23.46 -0.34 -27.90
N LYS A 10 22.19 -0.66 -28.12
CA LYS A 10 21.53 -0.40 -29.41
C LYS A 10 21.62 1.11 -29.64
N ASP A 11 21.82 1.51 -30.89
CA ASP A 11 21.74 2.92 -31.25
C ASP A 11 20.38 3.47 -30.76
N ALA A 12 20.35 4.66 -30.18
CA ALA A 12 19.12 5.27 -29.66
C ALA A 12 18.05 5.37 -30.77
N SER A 13 18.48 5.54 -32.02
CA SER A 13 17.63 5.48 -33.21
C SER A 13 16.99 4.10 -33.41
N GLU A 14 17.78 3.01 -33.31
CA GLU A 14 17.29 1.64 -33.46
C GLU A 14 16.30 1.25 -32.34
N GLN A 15 16.54 1.75 -31.13
CA GLN A 15 15.66 1.53 -29.99
C GLN A 15 14.33 2.29 -30.12
N ALA A 16 14.35 3.53 -30.60
CA ALA A 16 13.14 4.29 -30.90
C ALA A 16 12.29 3.62 -32.00
N GLU A 17 12.92 3.12 -33.07
CA GLU A 17 12.21 2.37 -34.12
C GLU A 17 11.58 1.07 -33.61
N GLN A 18 12.26 0.37 -32.70
CA GLN A 18 11.70 -0.81 -32.04
C GLN A 18 10.45 -0.43 -31.22
N LEU A 19 10.54 0.64 -30.42
CA LEU A 19 9.41 1.13 -29.63
C LEU A 19 8.22 1.54 -30.50
N GLN A 20 8.45 2.16 -31.66
CA GLN A 20 7.36 2.47 -32.60
C GLN A 20 6.61 1.23 -33.05
N ARG A 21 7.32 0.16 -33.38
CA ARG A 21 6.70 -1.11 -33.79
C ARG A 21 5.87 -1.72 -32.66
N GLU A 22 6.36 -1.63 -31.42
CA GLU A 22 5.66 -2.12 -30.23
C GLU A 22 4.41 -1.27 -29.90
N LEU A 23 4.51 0.05 -30.00
CA LEU A 23 3.38 0.97 -29.86
C LEU A 23 2.27 0.63 -30.87
N LEU A 24 2.63 0.50 -32.14
CA LEU A 24 1.69 0.12 -33.19
C LEU A 24 1.13 -1.30 -33.00
N HIS A 25 1.96 -2.23 -32.51
CA HIS A 25 1.52 -3.58 -32.17
C HIS A 25 0.43 -3.55 -31.09
N HIS A 26 0.63 -2.84 -29.97
CA HIS A 26 -0.41 -2.76 -28.94
C HIS A 26 -1.64 -2.03 -29.42
N ALA A 27 -1.49 -0.93 -30.17
CA ALA A 27 -2.63 -0.23 -30.74
C ALA A 27 -3.50 -1.13 -31.64
N GLN A 28 -2.88 -1.95 -32.49
CA GLN A 28 -3.59 -2.79 -33.46
C GLN A 28 -4.02 -4.14 -32.89
N VAL A 29 -3.18 -4.78 -32.09
CA VAL A 29 -3.39 -6.16 -31.62
C VAL A 29 -4.01 -6.20 -30.23
N THR A 30 -3.53 -5.37 -29.32
CA THR A 30 -4.07 -5.33 -27.94
C THR A 30 -5.37 -4.55 -27.87
N LEU A 31 -5.42 -3.38 -28.51
CA LEU A 31 -6.56 -2.47 -28.44
C LEU A 31 -7.52 -2.61 -29.64
N ALA A 32 -7.14 -3.37 -30.67
CA ALA A 32 -7.94 -3.59 -31.88
C ALA A 32 -8.30 -2.31 -32.67
N HIS A 33 -7.41 -1.32 -32.72
CA HIS A 33 -7.59 -0.10 -33.50
C HIS A 33 -6.84 -0.15 -34.85
N PRO A 34 -7.46 0.31 -35.96
CA PRO A 34 -6.77 0.42 -37.24
C PRO A 34 -5.77 1.59 -37.24
N PRO A 35 -4.72 1.56 -38.08
CA PRO A 35 -3.73 2.65 -38.19
C PRO A 35 -4.35 4.02 -38.48
N SER A 36 -5.52 4.06 -39.12
CA SER A 36 -6.24 5.29 -39.48
C SER A 36 -7.02 5.93 -38.31
N ALA A 37 -7.13 5.26 -37.16
CA ALA A 37 -7.95 5.70 -36.03
C ALA A 37 -7.21 5.53 -34.70
N LEU A 38 -6.01 6.12 -34.61
CA LEU A 38 -5.19 6.18 -33.41
C LEU A 38 -5.35 7.58 -32.80
N ASP A 39 -6.26 7.75 -31.85
CA ASP A 39 -6.31 8.98 -31.06
C ASP A 39 -5.27 8.95 -29.93
N VAL A 40 -5.16 10.06 -29.20
CA VAL A 40 -4.19 10.20 -28.10
C VAL A 40 -4.49 9.19 -26.97
N SER A 41 -5.76 8.86 -26.73
CA SER A 41 -6.18 7.90 -25.69
C SER A 41 -5.71 6.48 -26.03
N VAL A 42 -5.86 6.06 -27.29
CA VAL A 42 -5.35 4.78 -27.81
C VAL A 42 -3.83 4.75 -27.72
N MET A 43 -3.15 5.82 -28.12
CA MET A 43 -1.70 5.90 -28.04
C MET A 43 -1.18 5.90 -26.59
N TYR A 44 -1.88 6.52 -25.65
CA TYR A 44 -1.59 6.40 -24.23
C TYR A 44 -1.63 4.93 -23.79
N GLN A 45 -2.73 4.21 -24.06
CA GLN A 45 -2.88 2.82 -23.65
C GLN A 45 -1.83 1.92 -24.32
N ALA A 46 -1.56 2.13 -25.60
CA ALA A 46 -0.51 1.40 -26.33
C ALA A 46 0.88 1.65 -25.73
N THR A 47 1.17 2.90 -25.34
CA THR A 47 2.42 3.26 -24.66
C THR A 47 2.50 2.61 -23.28
N ALA A 48 1.43 2.65 -22.51
CA ALA A 48 1.38 2.03 -21.19
C ALA A 48 1.58 0.50 -21.26
N HIS A 49 0.99 -0.19 -22.25
CA HIS A 49 1.23 -1.61 -22.49
C HIS A 49 2.69 -1.89 -22.88
N SER A 50 3.27 -1.12 -23.80
CA SER A 50 4.68 -1.23 -24.20
C SER A 50 5.64 -1.04 -23.01
N VAL A 51 5.33 -0.09 -22.12
CA VAL A 51 6.10 0.14 -20.90
C VAL A 51 5.92 -1.03 -19.93
N ARG A 52 4.68 -1.51 -19.75
CA ARG A 52 4.36 -2.62 -18.86
C ARG A 52 5.10 -3.90 -19.27
N ASP A 53 5.23 -4.21 -20.56
CA ASP A 53 5.93 -5.42 -21.00
C ASP A 53 7.36 -5.49 -20.43
N ARG A 54 8.08 -4.35 -20.47
CA ARG A 54 9.42 -4.21 -19.85
C ARG A 54 9.39 -4.34 -18.34
N LEU A 55 8.38 -3.76 -17.69
CA LEU A 55 8.19 -3.87 -16.25
C LEU A 55 7.93 -5.32 -15.84
N VAL A 56 7.11 -6.06 -16.60
CA VAL A 56 6.80 -7.48 -16.34
C VAL A 56 8.06 -8.33 -16.46
N GLU A 57 8.89 -8.12 -17.49
CA GLU A 57 10.16 -8.82 -17.61
C GLU A 57 11.09 -8.60 -16.41
N ARG A 58 11.22 -7.33 -15.97
CA ARG A 58 12.02 -6.98 -14.78
C ARG A 58 11.42 -7.57 -13.51
N TRP A 59 10.10 -7.48 -13.36
CA TRP A 59 9.35 -7.97 -12.21
C TRP A 59 9.46 -9.48 -12.01
N LEU A 60 9.32 -10.26 -13.09
CA LEU A 60 9.49 -11.72 -13.03
C LEU A 60 10.91 -12.10 -12.60
N LYS A 61 11.94 -11.40 -13.11
CA LYS A 61 13.34 -11.62 -12.69
C LYS A 61 13.55 -11.26 -11.22
N THR A 62 12.95 -10.18 -10.74
CA THR A 62 13.01 -9.78 -9.32
C THR A 62 12.36 -10.83 -8.42
N GLU A 63 11.15 -11.28 -8.73
CA GLU A 63 10.45 -12.29 -7.92
C GLU A 63 11.17 -13.65 -7.94
N GLU A 64 11.74 -14.04 -9.08
CA GLU A 64 12.59 -15.23 -9.18
C GLU A 64 13.83 -15.09 -8.29
N HIS A 65 14.51 -13.94 -8.32
CA HIS A 65 15.68 -13.67 -7.49
C HIS A 65 15.33 -13.71 -5.99
N TYR A 66 14.24 -13.07 -5.57
CA TYR A 66 13.79 -13.09 -4.17
C TYR A 66 13.39 -14.49 -3.72
N SER A 67 12.82 -15.30 -4.60
CA SER A 67 12.47 -16.69 -4.29
C SER A 67 13.72 -17.56 -4.14
N LYS A 68 14.69 -17.44 -5.06
CA LYS A 68 15.97 -18.20 -5.02
C LYS A 68 16.83 -17.84 -3.81
N THR A 69 16.88 -16.56 -3.45
CA THR A 69 17.69 -16.08 -2.32
C THR A 69 17.02 -16.31 -0.96
N ASN A 70 15.71 -16.62 -0.94
CA ASN A 70 14.90 -16.77 0.27
C ASN A 70 15.13 -15.59 1.26
N ALA A 71 15.19 -14.37 0.73
CA ALA A 71 15.45 -13.17 1.53
C ALA A 71 14.28 -12.85 2.48
N LYS A 72 14.57 -12.20 3.61
CA LYS A 72 13.53 -11.61 4.46
C LYS A 72 12.79 -10.53 3.65
N ARG A 73 11.46 -10.57 3.66
CA ARG A 73 10.60 -9.63 2.91
C ARG A 73 9.86 -8.70 3.85
N ILE A 74 9.67 -7.46 3.38
CA ILE A 74 8.85 -6.44 4.04
C ILE A 74 7.48 -6.40 3.38
N TYR A 75 6.44 -6.46 4.19
CA TYR A 75 5.05 -6.32 3.77
C TYR A 75 4.48 -5.04 4.36
N TYR A 76 4.24 -4.06 3.51
CA TYR A 76 3.73 -2.77 3.94
C TYR A 76 2.21 -2.77 3.76
N LEU A 77 1.47 -2.75 4.86
CA LEU A 77 0.00 -2.78 4.84
C LEU A 77 -0.52 -1.36 4.99
N SER A 78 -1.22 -0.86 3.97
CA SER A 78 -1.82 0.47 3.98
C SER A 78 -3.22 0.41 3.39
N LEU A 79 -4.16 1.12 4.03
CA LEU A 79 -5.51 1.27 3.52
C LEU A 79 -5.57 2.21 2.31
N GLU A 80 -4.54 3.04 2.12
CA GLU A 80 -4.41 3.97 1.00
C GLU A 80 -3.02 3.98 0.34
N TYR A 81 -3.01 4.20 -0.97
CA TYR A 81 -1.83 4.45 -1.81
C TYR A 81 -2.14 5.56 -2.81
N LEU A 82 -1.55 6.74 -2.62
CA LEU A 82 -1.66 7.84 -3.58
C LEU A 82 -0.56 7.74 -4.64
N VAL A 83 -0.65 6.73 -5.52
CA VAL A 83 0.36 6.43 -6.56
C VAL A 83 0.44 7.55 -7.59
N GLY A 84 -0.73 8.07 -7.97
CA GLY A 84 -0.95 9.00 -9.06
C GLY A 84 -0.73 8.36 -10.43
N ARG A 85 -0.52 9.18 -11.45
CA ARG A 85 -0.16 8.74 -12.82
C ARG A 85 1.16 7.95 -12.86
N SER A 86 1.19 6.82 -13.57
CA SER A 86 2.30 5.85 -13.58
C SER A 86 3.18 5.93 -14.82
N LEU A 87 2.67 6.39 -15.98
CA LEU A 87 3.37 6.33 -17.27
C LEU A 87 4.74 7.01 -17.21
N LEU A 88 4.73 8.30 -16.84
CA LEU A 88 5.97 9.09 -16.82
C LEU A 88 6.95 8.59 -15.76
N ASN A 89 6.45 8.09 -14.62
CA ASN A 89 7.29 7.53 -13.57
C ASN A 89 7.95 6.23 -14.01
N ALA A 90 7.20 5.33 -14.66
CA ALA A 90 7.71 4.07 -15.18
C ALA A 90 8.77 4.30 -16.28
N ILE A 91 8.48 5.16 -17.26
CA ILE A 91 9.43 5.52 -18.32
C ILE A 91 10.72 6.10 -17.73
N LEU A 92 10.60 6.97 -16.72
CA LEU A 92 11.74 7.58 -16.03
C LEU A 92 12.58 6.54 -15.27
N ASN A 93 11.95 5.65 -14.50
CA ASN A 93 12.68 4.62 -13.75
C ASN A 93 13.29 3.55 -14.67
N LEU A 94 12.73 3.35 -15.88
CA LEU A 94 13.33 2.52 -16.92
C LEU A 94 14.55 3.19 -17.59
N GLY A 95 14.69 4.51 -17.48
CA GLY A 95 15.71 5.29 -18.18
C GLY A 95 15.41 5.50 -19.67
N LEU A 96 14.13 5.43 -20.08
CA LEU A 96 13.72 5.38 -21.49
C LEU A 96 12.97 6.63 -21.98
N LYS A 97 13.09 7.76 -21.26
CA LYS A 97 12.31 8.97 -21.57
C LYS A 97 12.59 9.52 -22.97
N GLY A 98 13.87 9.52 -23.39
CA GLY A 98 14.25 10.03 -24.71
C GLY A 98 13.70 9.14 -25.83
N GLU A 99 13.81 7.83 -25.64
CA GLU A 99 13.43 6.82 -26.62
C GLU A 99 11.92 6.77 -26.81
N TYR A 100 11.12 6.84 -25.75
CA TYR A 100 9.67 6.94 -25.86
C TYR A 100 9.20 8.27 -26.45
N SER A 101 9.86 9.38 -26.09
CA SER A 101 9.54 10.70 -26.66
C SER A 101 9.79 10.73 -28.17
N GLU A 102 10.93 10.20 -28.62
CA GLU A 102 11.26 10.12 -30.05
C GLU A 102 10.36 9.12 -30.79
N ALA A 103 10.04 7.97 -30.18
CA ALA A 103 9.15 6.99 -30.78
C ALA A 103 7.74 7.56 -31.03
N LEU A 104 7.16 8.25 -30.03
CA LEU A 104 5.85 8.89 -30.16
C LEU A 104 5.86 10.04 -31.17
N LYS A 105 6.91 10.87 -31.16
CA LYS A 105 7.10 11.94 -32.14
C LYS A 105 7.19 11.41 -33.57
N ASN A 106 7.90 10.30 -33.73
CA ASN A 106 7.86 9.32 -34.83
C ASN A 106 6.49 9.13 -35.49
N LEU A 107 5.48 8.96 -34.63
CA LEU A 107 4.11 8.60 -34.99
C LEU A 107 3.19 9.82 -35.03
N GLY A 108 3.71 11.03 -34.75
CA GLY A 108 2.95 12.28 -34.75
C GLY A 108 2.33 12.67 -33.41
N TYR A 109 2.81 12.11 -32.29
CA TYR A 109 2.30 12.40 -30.93
C TYR A 109 3.38 12.97 -30.03
N HIS A 110 2.98 13.74 -29.02
CA HIS A 110 3.87 14.20 -27.95
C HIS A 110 3.70 13.35 -26.69
N LEU A 111 4.81 13.05 -26.00
CA LEU A 111 4.77 12.27 -24.77
C LEU A 111 3.91 12.96 -23.71
N GLU A 112 3.99 14.29 -23.63
CA GLU A 112 3.22 15.12 -22.72
C GLU A 112 1.70 14.93 -22.92
N GLU A 113 1.23 14.92 -24.16
CA GLU A 113 -0.19 14.70 -24.49
C GLU A 113 -0.65 13.31 -24.05
N THR A 114 0.17 12.28 -24.28
CA THR A 114 -0.17 10.90 -23.84
C THR A 114 -0.20 10.75 -22.32
N VAL A 115 0.59 11.53 -21.58
CA VAL A 115 0.63 11.50 -20.12
C VAL A 115 -0.59 12.20 -19.50
N GLU A 116 -1.17 13.19 -20.18
CA GLU A 116 -2.39 13.88 -19.73
C GLU A 116 -3.68 13.04 -19.93
N GLU A 117 -3.64 12.02 -20.81
CA GLU A 117 -4.75 11.05 -20.94
C GLU A 117 -4.85 10.08 -19.76
N GLU A 118 -3.76 9.89 -19.00
CA GLU A 118 -3.72 8.99 -17.86
C GLU A 118 -4.55 9.54 -16.69
N ARG A 119 -5.46 8.73 -16.15
CA ARG A 119 -6.16 9.04 -14.90
C ARG A 119 -5.29 8.67 -13.70
N ASP A 120 -5.26 9.54 -12.68
CA ASP A 120 -4.67 9.19 -11.39
C ASP A 120 -5.39 7.97 -10.78
N ALA A 121 -4.62 7.07 -10.18
CA ALA A 121 -5.21 5.90 -9.53
C ALA A 121 -5.93 6.30 -8.23
N GLY A 122 -7.26 6.13 -8.20
CA GLY A 122 -8.13 6.40 -7.05
C GLY A 122 -7.96 5.38 -5.91
N LEU A 123 -6.75 5.31 -5.34
CA LEU A 123 -6.34 4.31 -4.35
C LEU A 123 -5.96 4.91 -2.99
N GLY A 124 -5.97 6.22 -2.86
CA GLY A 124 -5.63 6.92 -1.64
C GLY A 124 -6.13 8.37 -1.65
N ASN A 125 -6.06 9.02 -0.50
CA ASN A 125 -6.53 10.40 -0.36
C ASN A 125 -5.40 11.34 0.04
N GLY A 126 -4.76 11.06 1.18
CA GLY A 126 -3.92 12.05 1.87
C GLY A 126 -2.43 11.77 1.88
N GLY A 127 -1.75 12.45 2.81
CA GLY A 127 -0.31 12.32 3.03
C GLY A 127 0.11 10.92 3.49
N LEU A 128 -0.77 10.17 4.16
CA LEU A 128 -0.51 8.79 4.61
C LEU A 128 -0.33 7.84 3.40
N GLY A 129 -1.22 7.92 2.41
CA GLY A 129 -1.15 7.14 1.18
C GLY A 129 -0.05 7.61 0.23
N ARG A 130 0.27 8.92 0.24
CA ARG A 130 1.40 9.45 -0.53
C ARG A 130 2.74 9.01 0.06
N LEU A 131 2.85 8.93 1.39
CA LEU A 131 4.02 8.37 2.07
C LEU A 131 4.20 6.90 1.68
N ALA A 132 3.13 6.10 1.77
CA ALA A 132 3.15 4.69 1.37
C ALA A 132 3.69 4.52 -0.06
N SER A 133 3.21 5.36 -0.99
CA SER A 133 3.65 5.34 -2.39
C SER A 133 5.13 5.77 -2.57
N CYS A 134 5.59 6.77 -1.81
CA CYS A 134 7.01 7.16 -1.78
C CYS A 134 7.92 6.06 -1.20
N PHE A 135 7.42 5.28 -0.24
CA PHE A 135 8.12 4.12 0.31
C PHE A 135 8.20 2.98 -0.70
N LEU A 136 7.14 2.67 -1.46
CA LEU A 136 7.20 1.65 -2.51
C LEU A 136 8.28 1.98 -3.56
N ASP A 137 8.31 3.21 -4.05
CA ASP A 137 9.34 3.68 -5.01
C ASP A 137 10.76 3.61 -4.41
N SER A 138 10.92 4.02 -3.15
CA SER A 138 12.23 3.96 -2.47
C SER A 138 12.68 2.52 -2.19
N MET A 139 11.79 1.62 -1.76
CA MET A 139 12.13 0.21 -1.53
C MET A 139 12.53 -0.48 -2.83
N ALA A 140 11.83 -0.20 -3.95
CA ALA A 140 12.21 -0.72 -5.25
C ALA A 140 13.59 -0.20 -5.67
N THR A 141 13.84 1.10 -5.53
CA THR A 141 15.12 1.77 -5.86
C THR A 141 16.28 1.22 -5.03
N LEU A 142 16.07 1.04 -3.72
CA LEU A 142 17.06 0.46 -2.79
C LEU A 142 17.19 -1.07 -2.93
N SER A 143 16.44 -1.68 -3.85
CA SER A 143 16.41 -3.13 -4.08
C SER A 143 16.07 -3.95 -2.82
N ILE A 144 15.20 -3.39 -1.97
CA ILE A 144 14.70 -4.02 -0.76
C ILE A 144 13.54 -4.96 -1.14
N PRO A 145 13.58 -6.26 -0.78
CA PRO A 145 12.48 -7.17 -1.02
C PRO A 145 11.21 -6.73 -0.29
N SER A 146 10.25 -6.18 -1.03
CA SER A 146 9.00 -5.70 -0.44
C SER A 146 7.78 -5.86 -1.32
N VAL A 147 6.62 -5.93 -0.66
CA VAL A 147 5.30 -5.86 -1.30
C VAL A 147 4.43 -4.87 -0.54
N GLY A 148 3.79 -3.96 -1.26
CA GLY A 148 2.71 -3.13 -0.71
C GLY A 148 1.38 -3.85 -0.83
N TYR A 149 0.58 -3.89 0.23
CA TYR A 149 -0.76 -4.48 0.24
C TYR A 149 -1.82 -3.46 0.59
N GLY A 150 -2.91 -3.45 -0.18
CA GLY A 150 -4.08 -2.59 0.04
C GLY A 150 -5.34 -3.12 -0.63
N ILE A 151 -6.32 -2.24 -0.80
CA ILE A 151 -7.61 -2.54 -1.47
C ILE A 151 -7.63 -1.87 -2.84
N ARG A 152 -8.19 -2.56 -3.84
CA ARG A 152 -8.43 -1.99 -5.17
C ARG A 152 -9.77 -1.27 -5.19
N TYR A 153 -9.81 -0.01 -4.75
CA TYR A 153 -11.04 0.78 -4.74
C TYR A 153 -11.54 1.09 -6.14
N ARG A 154 -12.81 0.80 -6.39
CA ARG A 154 -13.43 1.03 -7.70
C ARG A 154 -13.66 2.52 -7.99
N TYR A 155 -13.93 3.31 -6.95
CA TYR A 155 -14.41 4.70 -7.07
C TYR A 155 -13.61 5.72 -6.25
N GLY A 156 -12.41 5.37 -5.80
CA GLY A 156 -11.57 6.25 -4.98
C GLY A 156 -12.28 6.74 -3.73
N ILE A 157 -12.00 7.99 -3.34
CA ILE A 157 -12.74 8.70 -2.30
C ILE A 157 -13.93 9.46 -2.93
N PHE A 158 -13.64 10.43 -3.80
CA PHE A 158 -14.55 11.15 -4.69
C PHE A 158 -13.74 12.06 -5.64
N GLU A 159 -14.33 12.41 -6.78
CA GLU A 159 -13.93 13.53 -7.64
C GLU A 159 -14.62 14.81 -7.13
N GLN A 160 -13.82 15.85 -6.86
CA GLN A 160 -14.31 17.14 -6.40
C GLN A 160 -14.71 18.00 -7.61
N LEU A 161 -15.97 18.45 -7.64
CA LEU A 161 -16.44 19.48 -8.54
C LEU A 161 -16.82 20.73 -7.76
N ILE A 162 -16.69 21.89 -8.39
CA ILE A 162 -17.15 23.17 -7.84
C ILE A 162 -18.40 23.61 -8.61
N ALA A 163 -19.54 23.65 -7.92
CA ALA A 163 -20.81 24.16 -8.44
C ALA A 163 -21.38 25.17 -7.45
N ASP A 164 -21.81 26.34 -7.93
CA ASP A 164 -22.34 27.44 -7.09
C ASP A 164 -21.43 27.80 -5.90
N ASN A 165 -20.12 27.86 -6.13
CA ASN A 165 -19.07 28.11 -5.12
C ASN A 165 -19.06 27.10 -3.96
N LYS A 166 -19.59 25.90 -4.18
CA LYS A 166 -19.61 24.80 -3.21
C LYS A 166 -18.99 23.55 -3.80
N GLN A 167 -18.42 22.73 -2.93
CA GLN A 167 -18.00 21.39 -3.27
C GLN A 167 -19.23 20.52 -3.57
N VAL A 168 -19.11 19.73 -4.63
CA VAL A 168 -20.02 18.63 -4.98
C VAL A 168 -19.16 17.40 -5.23
N GLU A 169 -19.45 16.31 -4.51
CA GLU A 169 -18.75 15.04 -4.68
C GLU A 169 -19.36 14.20 -5.81
N ARG A 170 -18.51 13.60 -6.64
CA ARG A 170 -18.89 12.53 -7.58
C ARG A 170 -17.99 11.31 -7.41
N PRO A 171 -18.42 10.10 -7.81
CA PRO A 171 -17.53 8.94 -7.82
C PRO A 171 -16.32 9.17 -8.75
N ASP A 172 -15.13 8.78 -8.32
CA ASP A 172 -13.93 8.83 -9.18
C ASP A 172 -13.90 7.61 -10.12
N TYR A 173 -14.21 7.83 -11.39
CA TYR A 173 -14.38 6.79 -12.41
C TYR A 173 -13.06 6.33 -13.08
N TRP A 174 -11.95 6.32 -12.34
CA TRP A 174 -10.59 6.04 -12.87
C TRP A 174 -10.43 4.68 -13.60
N LEU A 175 -11.25 3.67 -13.27
CA LEU A 175 -11.19 2.33 -13.89
C LEU A 175 -12.08 2.15 -15.12
N THR A 176 -12.88 3.16 -15.52
CA THR A 176 -13.93 2.99 -16.55
C THR A 176 -13.35 2.65 -17.93
N LYS A 177 -12.15 3.14 -18.24
CA LYS A 177 -11.42 2.82 -19.48
C LYS A 177 -10.41 1.67 -19.32
N GLY A 178 -10.52 0.91 -18.22
CA GLY A 178 -9.50 -0.05 -17.80
C GLY A 178 -8.29 0.61 -17.14
N ASN A 179 -7.38 -0.21 -16.64
CA ASN A 179 -6.10 0.21 -16.08
C ASN A 179 -4.99 -0.61 -16.74
N PRO A 180 -4.15 -0.03 -17.62
CA PRO A 180 -3.14 -0.81 -18.33
C PRO A 180 -2.02 -1.31 -17.42
N TRP A 181 -1.87 -0.81 -16.19
CA TRP A 181 -0.76 -1.12 -15.30
C TRP A 181 -0.94 -2.38 -14.45
N GLU A 182 -2.19 -2.74 -14.16
CA GLU A 182 -2.49 -3.87 -13.29
C GLU A 182 -2.52 -5.19 -14.05
N VAL A 183 -2.18 -6.26 -13.33
CA VAL A 183 -2.31 -7.64 -13.77
C VAL A 183 -3.27 -8.34 -12.82
N GLU A 184 -4.44 -8.71 -13.33
CA GLU A 184 -5.40 -9.52 -12.59
C GLU A 184 -4.85 -10.94 -12.37
N ARG A 185 -4.86 -11.40 -11.11
CA ARG A 185 -4.35 -12.72 -10.70
C ARG A 185 -5.50 -13.62 -10.30
N LEU A 186 -6.18 -14.19 -11.29
CA LEU A 186 -7.28 -15.14 -11.08
C LEU A 186 -6.83 -16.45 -10.38
N ASP A 187 -5.53 -16.72 -10.34
CA ASP A 187 -4.91 -17.83 -9.61
C ASP A 187 -4.58 -17.50 -8.14
N VAL A 188 -4.72 -16.23 -7.74
CA VAL A 188 -4.46 -15.72 -6.39
C VAL A 188 -5.78 -15.21 -5.81
N VAL A 189 -6.55 -16.16 -5.29
CA VAL A 189 -7.85 -15.93 -4.66
C VAL A 189 -7.86 -16.52 -3.27
N TYR A 190 -8.30 -15.74 -2.29
CA TYR A 190 -8.41 -16.19 -0.90
C TYR A 190 -9.82 -15.94 -0.34
N PRO A 191 -10.44 -16.93 0.32
CA PRO A 191 -11.69 -16.71 1.02
C PRO A 191 -11.46 -15.89 2.29
N VAL A 192 -12.34 -14.93 2.55
CA VAL A 192 -12.38 -14.15 3.78
C VAL A 192 -13.75 -14.30 4.41
N ARG A 193 -13.78 -14.72 5.68
CA ARG A 193 -15.02 -14.95 6.43
C ARG A 193 -15.42 -13.69 7.20
N PHE A 194 -16.73 -13.47 7.35
CA PHE A 194 -17.33 -12.49 8.26
C PHE A 194 -18.45 -13.15 9.06
N TYR A 195 -18.76 -12.58 10.22
CA TYR A 195 -19.78 -13.08 11.16
C TYR A 195 -19.50 -14.51 11.63
N GLY A 196 -20.52 -15.35 11.77
CA GLY A 196 -20.36 -16.73 12.24
C GLY A 196 -20.22 -16.84 13.75
N HIS A 197 -19.67 -17.96 14.21
CA HIS A 197 -19.50 -18.28 15.62
C HIS A 197 -18.24 -19.12 15.84
N VAL A 198 -17.74 -19.16 17.07
CA VAL A 198 -16.62 -20.01 17.46
C VAL A 198 -17.16 -21.28 18.09
N THR A 199 -16.73 -22.42 17.58
CA THR A 199 -16.99 -23.74 18.15
C THR A 199 -15.72 -24.26 18.83
N THR A 200 -15.84 -24.71 20.07
CA THR A 200 -14.75 -25.32 20.83
C THR A 200 -14.79 -26.83 20.67
N TYR A 201 -13.66 -27.41 20.30
CA TYR A 201 -13.45 -28.85 20.16
C TYR A 201 -12.41 -29.32 21.17
N HIS A 202 -12.65 -30.47 21.80
CA HIS A 202 -11.70 -31.08 22.72
C HIS A 202 -11.16 -32.36 22.10
N GLU A 203 -9.85 -32.41 21.89
CA GLU A 203 -9.13 -33.58 21.40
C GLU A 203 -8.12 -34.02 22.47
N GLY A 204 -8.53 -34.95 23.33
CA GLY A 204 -7.78 -35.32 24.54
C GLY A 204 -7.62 -34.13 25.48
N ASP A 205 -6.37 -33.79 25.82
CA ASP A 205 -6.04 -32.63 26.67
C ASP A 205 -5.92 -31.31 25.89
N LYS A 206 -6.09 -31.33 24.56
CA LYS A 206 -6.00 -30.13 23.72
C LYS A 206 -7.37 -29.55 23.43
N THR A 207 -7.48 -28.23 23.60
CA THR A 207 -8.65 -27.45 23.21
C THR A 207 -8.35 -26.74 21.90
N HIS A 208 -9.20 -26.98 20.90
CA HIS A 208 -9.14 -26.37 19.58
C HIS A 208 -10.34 -25.44 19.40
N PHE A 209 -10.12 -24.33 18.70
CA PHE A 209 -11.18 -23.38 18.35
C PHE A 209 -11.33 -23.36 16.84
N LYS A 210 -12.57 -23.32 16.37
CA LYS A 210 -12.86 -23.22 14.94
C LYS A 210 -13.89 -22.14 14.70
N TRP A 211 -13.62 -21.29 13.72
CA TRP A 211 -14.55 -20.24 13.31
C TRP A 211 -15.44 -20.73 12.16
N GLU A 212 -16.74 -20.84 12.43
CA GLU A 212 -17.70 -21.53 11.56
C GLU A 212 -18.93 -20.66 11.23
N GLY A 213 -19.59 -20.97 10.11
CA GLY A 213 -20.75 -20.22 9.62
C GLY A 213 -20.43 -18.81 9.12
N GLY A 214 -21.44 -17.96 9.02
CA GLY A 214 -21.27 -16.57 8.54
C GLY A 214 -21.21 -16.46 7.01
N GLU A 215 -20.65 -15.35 6.54
CA GLU A 215 -20.54 -14.97 5.13
C GLU A 215 -19.10 -15.17 4.64
N ILE A 216 -18.91 -15.58 3.38
CA ILE A 216 -17.60 -15.70 2.74
C ILE A 216 -17.55 -14.79 1.52
N VAL A 217 -16.51 -13.96 1.46
CA VAL A 217 -16.17 -13.10 0.32
C VAL A 217 -14.83 -13.57 -0.25
N LEU A 218 -14.67 -13.52 -1.56
CA LEU A 218 -13.41 -13.84 -2.22
C LEU A 218 -12.57 -12.57 -2.38
N ALA A 219 -11.30 -12.65 -2.00
CA ALA A 219 -10.30 -11.62 -2.28
C ALA A 219 -9.48 -12.02 -3.51
N VAL A 220 -9.64 -11.29 -4.61
CA VAL A 220 -8.90 -11.49 -5.87
C VAL A 220 -7.77 -10.47 -5.96
N ALA A 221 -6.54 -10.93 -6.22
CA ALA A 221 -5.39 -10.05 -6.33
C ALA A 221 -5.29 -9.34 -7.69
N TYR A 222 -4.89 -8.07 -7.64
CA TYR A 222 -4.43 -7.28 -8.77
C TYR A 222 -3.03 -6.75 -8.45
N ASP A 223 -2.05 -7.08 -9.30
CA ASP A 223 -0.66 -6.69 -9.11
C ASP A 223 -0.29 -5.51 -10.01
N THR A 224 0.30 -4.48 -9.41
CA THR A 224 0.93 -3.36 -10.13
C THR A 224 2.44 -3.40 -9.90
N PRO A 225 3.26 -3.48 -10.96
CA PRO A 225 4.72 -3.46 -10.84
C PRO A 225 5.21 -2.07 -10.42
N ILE A 226 6.11 -2.01 -9.44
CA ILE A 226 6.72 -0.79 -8.92
C ILE A 226 8.21 -0.77 -9.29
N PRO A 227 8.62 -0.05 -10.35
CA PRO A 227 10.02 0.01 -10.76
C PRO A 227 10.87 0.87 -9.84
N GLY A 228 12.09 0.43 -9.55
CA GLY A 228 13.11 1.24 -8.90
C GLY A 228 13.93 2.08 -9.90
N TYR A 229 14.43 3.24 -9.46
CA TYR A 229 15.31 4.08 -10.28
C TYR A 229 16.74 3.51 -10.34
N GLY A 230 17.32 3.44 -11.53
CA GLY A 230 18.71 2.98 -11.70
C GLY A 230 18.95 1.51 -11.34
N THR A 231 17.88 0.70 -11.29
CA THR A 231 17.96 -0.74 -10.97
C THR A 231 17.00 -1.54 -11.84
N ILE A 232 17.28 -2.83 -12.01
CA ILE A 232 16.31 -3.76 -12.60
C ILE A 232 15.21 -4.12 -11.60
N ASN A 233 15.43 -3.87 -10.31
CA ASN A 233 14.54 -4.30 -9.26
C ASN A 233 13.15 -3.66 -9.41
N THR A 234 12.13 -4.50 -9.57
CA THR A 234 10.74 -4.09 -9.71
C THR A 234 9.92 -4.84 -8.67
N ASN A 235 9.44 -4.13 -7.66
CA ASN A 235 8.66 -4.70 -6.57
C ASN A 235 7.16 -4.77 -6.94
N THR A 236 6.35 -5.31 -6.03
CA THR A 236 4.91 -5.50 -6.25
C THR A 236 4.10 -4.57 -5.35
N MET A 237 3.11 -3.90 -5.90
CA MET A 237 1.94 -3.45 -5.14
C MET A 237 0.78 -4.39 -5.45
N ARG A 238 0.27 -5.09 -4.45
CA ARG A 238 -0.84 -6.04 -4.57
C ARG A 238 -2.08 -5.46 -3.93
N LEU A 239 -3.15 -5.35 -4.70
CA LEU A 239 -4.43 -4.80 -4.25
C LEU A 239 -5.51 -5.89 -4.31
N TRP A 240 -6.38 -5.90 -3.31
CA TRP A 240 -7.46 -6.88 -3.23
C TRP A 240 -8.78 -6.30 -3.74
N SER A 241 -9.42 -6.98 -4.68
CA SER A 241 -10.81 -6.74 -5.08
C SER A 241 -11.70 -7.77 -4.39
N ALA A 242 -12.77 -7.31 -3.75
CA ALA A 242 -13.78 -8.19 -3.17
C ALA A 242 -14.72 -8.70 -4.26
N ARG A 243 -14.98 -10.00 -4.26
CA ARG A 243 -15.90 -10.70 -5.17
C ARG A 243 -16.82 -11.61 -4.36
N PRO A 244 -18.08 -11.82 -4.75
CA PRO A 244 -18.92 -12.79 -4.07
C PRO A 244 -18.41 -14.22 -4.28
N LEU A 245 -18.79 -15.12 -3.38
CA LEU A 245 -18.57 -16.55 -3.58
C LEU A 245 -19.44 -17.10 -4.74
N GLU A 246 -20.66 -16.60 -4.85
CA GLU A 246 -21.61 -16.90 -5.93
C GLU A 246 -22.07 -15.60 -6.61
N GLU A 247 -21.89 -15.49 -7.92
CA GLU A 247 -22.23 -14.28 -8.69
C GLU A 247 -23.73 -13.96 -8.71
N ILE A 248 -24.58 -14.98 -8.70
CA ILE A 248 -26.03 -14.83 -8.75
C ILE A 248 -26.75 -16.05 -8.16
N ASN A 249 -27.81 -15.82 -7.39
CA ASN A 249 -28.74 -16.88 -7.00
C ASN A 249 -29.80 -17.09 -8.11
N LEU A 250 -29.61 -18.15 -8.91
CA LEU A 250 -30.53 -18.47 -10.02
C LEU A 250 -31.95 -18.85 -9.57
N GLY A 251 -32.11 -19.41 -8.37
CA GLY A 251 -33.44 -19.73 -7.83
C GLY A 251 -34.27 -18.47 -7.61
N GLU A 252 -33.72 -17.53 -6.84
CA GLU A 252 -34.35 -16.22 -6.61
C GLU A 252 -34.58 -15.45 -7.92
N PHE A 253 -33.64 -15.54 -8.87
CA PHE A 253 -33.79 -14.89 -10.17
C PHE A 253 -34.96 -15.45 -10.98
N ASN A 254 -35.11 -16.78 -11.06
CA ASN A 254 -36.18 -17.44 -11.80
C ASN A 254 -37.56 -17.22 -11.16
N GLU A 255 -37.61 -16.95 -9.85
CA GLU A 255 -38.83 -16.56 -9.13
C GLU A 255 -39.20 -15.07 -9.30
N GLY A 256 -38.40 -14.29 -10.04
CA GLY A 256 -38.62 -12.86 -10.27
C GLY A 256 -38.08 -11.96 -9.16
N HIS A 257 -37.38 -12.50 -8.16
CA HIS A 257 -36.77 -11.75 -7.07
C HIS A 257 -35.36 -11.24 -7.45
N HIS A 258 -35.29 -10.44 -8.52
CA HIS A 258 -34.01 -10.02 -9.11
C HIS A 258 -33.07 -9.28 -8.14
N ASN A 259 -33.60 -8.44 -7.24
CA ASN A 259 -32.79 -7.75 -6.24
C ASN A 259 -32.13 -8.74 -5.27
N ARG A 260 -32.92 -9.68 -4.70
CA ARG A 260 -32.41 -10.73 -3.80
C ARG A 260 -31.38 -11.63 -4.47
N ALA A 261 -31.55 -11.88 -5.78
CA ALA A 261 -30.63 -12.70 -6.55
C ALA A 261 -29.19 -12.14 -6.61
N VAL A 262 -29.01 -10.82 -6.43
CA VAL A 262 -27.70 -10.14 -6.53
C VAL A 262 -27.23 -9.50 -5.21
N GLU A 263 -28.02 -9.55 -4.14
CA GLU A 263 -27.68 -8.93 -2.85
C GLU A 263 -26.32 -9.35 -2.29
N ALA A 264 -25.96 -10.64 -2.42
CA ALA A 264 -24.67 -11.16 -1.95
C ALA A 264 -23.50 -10.55 -2.74
N ARG A 265 -23.66 -10.37 -4.06
CA ARG A 265 -22.70 -9.69 -4.91
C ARG A 265 -22.55 -8.24 -4.47
N ASP A 266 -23.65 -7.51 -4.30
CA ASP A 266 -23.60 -6.09 -3.97
C ASP A 266 -22.94 -5.86 -2.60
N ARG A 267 -23.21 -6.72 -1.60
CA ARG A 267 -22.52 -6.67 -0.28
C ARG A 267 -21.02 -6.97 -0.39
N ALA A 268 -20.63 -7.95 -1.21
CA ALA A 268 -19.22 -8.29 -1.41
C ALA A 268 -18.48 -7.14 -2.11
N GLU A 269 -19.03 -6.62 -3.22
CA GLU A 269 -18.40 -5.55 -4.00
C GLU A 269 -18.33 -4.21 -3.24
N ALA A 270 -19.26 -3.96 -2.31
CA ALA A 270 -19.22 -2.76 -1.46
C ALA A 270 -17.90 -2.62 -0.68
N ILE A 271 -17.27 -3.72 -0.29
CA ILE A 271 -16.01 -3.72 0.47
C ILE A 271 -14.88 -3.03 -0.32
N SER A 272 -14.76 -3.27 -1.62
CA SER A 272 -13.73 -2.65 -2.46
C SER A 272 -14.27 -1.53 -3.35
N SER A 273 -15.38 -0.89 -2.97
CA SER A 273 -16.00 0.17 -3.79
C SER A 273 -15.36 1.54 -3.54
N VAL A 274 -15.46 2.07 -2.32
CA VAL A 274 -15.00 3.43 -1.97
C VAL A 274 -14.01 3.41 -0.80
N LEU A 275 -13.05 4.33 -0.82
CA LEU A 275 -12.12 4.57 0.26
C LEU A 275 -12.79 5.42 1.36
N TYR A 276 -12.64 5.01 2.63
CA TYR A 276 -13.23 5.67 3.80
C TYR A 276 -14.74 5.91 3.66
N PRO A 277 -15.56 4.83 3.59
CA PRO A 277 -17.01 4.99 3.62
C PRO A 277 -17.44 5.76 4.88
N ASN A 278 -18.47 6.59 4.75
CA ASN A 278 -19.00 7.38 5.86
C ASN A 278 -19.42 6.45 7.02
N ASP A 279 -18.77 6.60 8.17
CA ASP A 279 -18.94 5.75 9.36
C ASP A 279 -19.67 6.45 10.51
N ASN A 280 -20.40 7.52 10.20
CA ASN A 280 -21.27 8.19 11.17
C ASN A 280 -22.51 7.37 11.55
N HIS A 281 -22.75 6.23 10.89
CA HIS A 281 -23.83 5.28 11.17
C HIS A 281 -23.28 3.85 11.30
N ASP A 282 -24.08 2.94 11.86
CA ASP A 282 -23.61 1.60 12.24
C ASP A 282 -23.22 0.73 11.03
N GLU A 283 -23.95 0.83 9.91
CA GLU A 283 -23.60 0.12 8.67
C GLU A 283 -22.26 0.61 8.09
N GLY A 284 -21.97 1.91 8.22
CA GLY A 284 -20.72 2.51 7.78
C GLY A 284 -19.53 2.05 8.63
N LYS A 285 -19.70 1.98 9.96
CA LYS A 285 -18.71 1.39 10.88
C LYS A 285 -18.45 -0.07 10.56
N GLU A 286 -19.51 -0.84 10.32
CA GLU A 286 -19.40 -2.24 9.95
C GLU A 286 -18.67 -2.42 8.62
N LEU A 287 -18.98 -1.62 7.60
CA LEU A 287 -18.29 -1.66 6.31
C LEU A 287 -16.81 -1.29 6.43
N ARG A 288 -16.47 -0.26 7.21
CA ARG A 288 -15.08 0.14 7.45
C ARG A 288 -14.28 -0.96 8.15
N LEU A 289 -14.86 -1.63 9.17
CA LEU A 289 -14.21 -2.77 9.81
C LEU A 289 -14.11 -3.99 8.86
N LYS A 290 -15.12 -4.23 8.02
CA LYS A 290 -15.07 -5.25 6.95
C LYS A 290 -13.92 -4.98 5.99
N GLN A 291 -13.72 -3.74 5.54
CA GLN A 291 -12.61 -3.35 4.68
C GLN A 291 -11.27 -3.68 5.33
N GLN A 292 -11.06 -3.24 6.56
CA GLN A 292 -9.82 -3.47 7.29
C GLN A 292 -9.51 -4.97 7.44
N TYR A 293 -10.49 -5.76 7.87
CA TYR A 293 -10.30 -7.19 8.01
C TYR A 293 -10.13 -7.89 6.67
N PHE A 294 -10.89 -7.51 5.64
CA PHE A 294 -10.85 -8.09 4.31
C PHE A 294 -9.42 -8.13 3.74
N PHE A 295 -8.77 -6.97 3.67
CA PHE A 295 -7.47 -6.90 3.04
C PHE A 295 -6.38 -7.52 3.93
N VAL A 296 -6.52 -7.42 5.25
CA VAL A 296 -5.60 -8.05 6.20
C VAL A 296 -5.64 -9.57 6.10
N ALA A 297 -6.83 -10.17 6.12
CA ALA A 297 -7.01 -11.62 6.06
C ALA A 297 -6.48 -12.19 4.73
N ALA A 298 -6.80 -11.55 3.61
CA ALA A 298 -6.28 -11.94 2.30
C ALA A 298 -4.75 -11.81 2.23
N THR A 299 -4.21 -10.71 2.78
CA THR A 299 -2.75 -10.45 2.81
C THR A 299 -2.00 -11.48 3.64
N LEU A 300 -2.48 -11.81 4.85
CA LEU A 300 -1.81 -12.78 5.71
C LEU A 300 -1.88 -14.21 5.13
N GLN A 301 -2.99 -14.59 4.49
CA GLN A 301 -3.07 -15.85 3.75
C GLN A 301 -2.04 -15.89 2.60
N ASP A 302 -1.87 -14.79 1.86
CA ASP A 302 -0.87 -14.71 0.79
C ASP A 302 0.57 -14.77 1.29
N ILE A 303 0.87 -14.06 2.38
CA ILE A 303 2.18 -14.11 3.06
C ILE A 303 2.45 -15.54 3.55
N MET A 304 1.46 -16.19 4.17
CA MET A 304 1.59 -17.57 4.66
C MET A 304 1.81 -18.57 3.52
N LYS A 305 1.04 -18.47 2.43
CA LYS A 305 1.22 -19.31 1.24
C LYS A 305 2.61 -19.11 0.63
N ARG A 306 3.10 -17.87 0.55
CA ARG A 306 4.46 -17.57 0.06
C ARG A 306 5.53 -18.12 0.99
N TYR A 307 5.36 -17.96 2.30
CA TYR A 307 6.29 -18.49 3.30
C TYR A 307 6.38 -20.01 3.23
N LYS A 308 5.25 -20.72 3.20
CA LYS A 308 5.22 -22.18 3.10
C LYS A 308 5.91 -22.74 1.86
N LYS A 309 5.97 -21.98 0.76
CA LYS A 309 6.74 -22.37 -0.44
C LYS A 309 8.26 -22.38 -0.22
N SER A 310 8.80 -21.69 0.78
CA SER A 310 10.23 -21.77 1.09
C SER A 310 10.61 -23.10 1.76
N GLY A 311 9.63 -23.82 2.33
CA GLY A 311 9.85 -25.04 3.11
C GLY A 311 10.44 -24.80 4.49
N ASP A 312 10.55 -23.55 4.95
CA ASP A 312 11.03 -23.21 6.29
C ASP A 312 10.00 -23.61 7.37
N ALA A 313 10.49 -24.01 8.54
CA ALA A 313 9.65 -24.32 9.69
C ALA A 313 8.95 -23.05 10.21
N ILE A 314 7.65 -23.14 10.54
CA ILE A 314 6.82 -22.01 10.98
C ILE A 314 7.41 -21.21 12.15
N THR A 315 8.22 -21.85 13.00
CA THR A 315 8.94 -21.21 14.10
C THR A 315 9.98 -20.17 13.66
N LYS A 316 10.31 -20.11 12.37
CA LYS A 316 11.25 -19.14 11.77
C LYS A 316 10.53 -18.04 10.98
N PHE A 317 9.21 -17.90 11.12
CA PHE A 317 8.41 -16.98 10.31
C PHE A 317 8.89 -15.51 10.44
N ASP A 318 9.18 -15.04 11.66
CA ASP A 318 9.69 -13.70 11.94
C ASP A 318 11.09 -13.42 11.35
N SER A 319 11.87 -14.46 11.06
CA SER A 319 13.17 -14.31 10.38
C SER A 319 13.05 -14.04 8.88
N LYS A 320 11.88 -14.30 8.28
CA LYS A 320 11.61 -14.12 6.84
C LYS A 320 10.52 -13.11 6.54
N VAL A 321 9.72 -12.75 7.52
CA VAL A 321 8.56 -11.88 7.37
C VAL A 321 8.69 -10.68 8.31
N ALA A 322 8.59 -9.47 7.76
CA ALA A 322 8.33 -8.26 8.52
C ALA A 322 7.06 -7.60 7.97
N VAL A 323 6.14 -7.23 8.84
CA VAL A 323 4.89 -6.57 8.47
C VAL A 323 4.86 -5.18 9.11
N GLN A 324 4.72 -4.16 8.28
CA GLN A 324 4.59 -2.78 8.73
C GLN A 324 3.13 -2.36 8.70
N LEU A 325 2.62 -1.90 9.85
CA LEU A 325 1.30 -1.34 10.02
C LEU A 325 1.36 0.17 9.77
N ASN A 326 0.79 0.63 8.66
CA ASN A 326 0.68 2.05 8.34
C ASN A 326 -0.56 2.64 9.03
N ASP A 327 -0.34 3.26 10.19
CA ASP A 327 -1.39 3.67 11.13
C ASP A 327 -2.17 2.45 11.69
N THR A 328 -3.30 2.71 12.35
CA THR A 328 -4.09 1.69 13.08
C THR A 328 -4.99 0.84 12.20
N HIS A 329 -5.27 1.23 10.96
CA HIS A 329 -6.18 0.51 10.05
C HIS A 329 -5.85 -0.99 9.88
N PRO A 330 -4.58 -1.43 9.68
CA PRO A 330 -4.24 -2.84 9.58
C PRO A 330 -4.04 -3.55 10.93
N THR A 331 -4.35 -2.94 12.08
CA THR A 331 -4.04 -3.52 13.41
C THR A 331 -4.67 -4.90 13.63
N ILE A 332 -5.82 -5.17 13.00
CA ILE A 332 -6.46 -6.49 13.06
C ILE A 332 -5.59 -7.63 12.48
N ALA A 333 -4.47 -7.30 11.80
CA ALA A 333 -3.46 -8.26 11.38
C ALA A 333 -2.80 -8.99 12.55
N ILE A 334 -2.67 -8.35 13.72
CA ILE A 334 -2.09 -8.96 14.91
C ILE A 334 -2.94 -10.15 15.39
N PRO A 335 -4.25 -9.99 15.70
CA PRO A 335 -5.09 -11.12 16.08
C PRO A 335 -5.36 -12.08 14.93
N GLU A 336 -5.37 -11.65 13.67
CA GLU A 336 -5.51 -12.57 12.53
C GLU A 336 -4.28 -13.49 12.39
N LEU A 337 -3.06 -12.97 12.55
CA LEU A 337 -1.87 -13.81 12.53
C LEU A 337 -1.86 -14.81 13.69
N MET A 338 -2.27 -14.36 14.88
CA MET A 338 -2.48 -15.25 16.03
C MET A 338 -3.52 -16.33 15.72
N ARG A 339 -4.65 -15.97 15.10
CA ARG A 339 -5.69 -16.93 14.69
C ARG A 339 -5.12 -17.99 13.75
N VAL A 340 -4.38 -17.59 12.72
CA VAL A 340 -3.74 -18.52 11.77
C VAL A 340 -2.77 -19.45 12.52
N PHE A 341 -1.89 -18.91 13.36
CA PHE A 341 -0.93 -19.74 14.10
C PHE A 341 -1.59 -20.72 15.07
N LEU A 342 -2.62 -20.29 15.79
CA LEU A 342 -3.30 -21.11 16.79
C LEU A 342 -4.23 -22.14 16.14
N ASP A 343 -5.13 -21.66 15.29
CA ASP A 343 -6.27 -22.43 14.82
C ASP A 343 -5.93 -23.27 13.57
N GLU A 344 -4.98 -22.81 12.74
CA GLU A 344 -4.59 -23.49 11.48
C GLU A 344 -3.23 -24.18 11.58
N GLU A 345 -2.20 -23.53 12.16
CA GLU A 345 -0.87 -24.14 12.32
C GLU A 345 -0.72 -24.96 13.61
N GLY A 346 -1.69 -24.87 14.54
CA GLY A 346 -1.69 -25.64 15.79
C GLY A 346 -0.58 -25.28 16.77
N MET A 347 -0.08 -24.04 16.72
CA MET A 347 0.97 -23.55 17.60
C MET A 347 0.48 -23.33 19.04
N SER A 348 1.42 -23.38 20.00
CA SER A 348 1.14 -22.91 21.35
C SER A 348 0.92 -21.39 21.36
N TRP A 349 0.15 -20.90 22.33
CA TRP A 349 -0.06 -19.46 22.49
C TRP A 349 1.25 -18.69 22.62
N ASP A 350 2.16 -19.16 23.47
CA ASP A 350 3.39 -18.44 23.77
C ASP A 350 4.32 -18.39 22.56
N ASP A 351 4.42 -19.48 21.78
CA ASP A 351 5.21 -19.49 20.54
C ASP A 351 4.60 -18.58 19.48
N ALA A 352 3.27 -18.66 19.28
CA ALA A 352 2.55 -17.83 18.33
C ALA A 352 2.68 -16.33 18.66
N TRP A 353 2.53 -15.96 19.94
CA TRP A 353 2.63 -14.57 20.39
C TRP A 353 4.06 -14.03 20.29
N ASN A 354 5.06 -14.86 20.64
CA ASN A 354 6.47 -14.51 20.51
C ASN A 354 6.86 -14.22 19.06
N ILE A 355 6.38 -15.01 18.11
CA ILE A 355 6.63 -14.78 16.67
C ILE A 355 5.85 -13.56 16.20
N THR A 356 4.55 -13.47 16.51
CA THR A 356 3.67 -12.37 16.12
C THR A 356 4.26 -11.01 16.51
N THR A 357 4.69 -10.86 17.75
CA THR A 357 5.28 -9.58 18.22
C THR A 357 6.55 -9.19 17.46
N ARG A 358 7.37 -10.16 17.04
CA ARG A 358 8.60 -9.92 16.25
C ARG A 358 8.34 -9.66 14.76
N VAL A 359 7.16 -10.00 14.26
CA VAL A 359 6.76 -9.75 12.86
C VAL A 359 6.34 -8.29 12.66
N PHE A 360 5.59 -7.72 13.60
CA PHE A 360 4.91 -6.44 13.40
C PHE A 360 5.71 -5.22 13.88
N GLY A 361 5.80 -4.20 13.02
CA GLY A 361 6.15 -2.82 13.36
C GLY A 361 4.96 -1.89 13.14
N TYR A 362 4.78 -0.89 14.01
CA TYR A 362 3.65 0.05 13.97
C TYR A 362 4.13 1.49 13.79
N THR A 363 3.63 2.17 12.76
CA THR A 363 3.85 3.61 12.57
C THR A 363 2.60 4.38 12.97
N ASN A 364 2.73 5.29 13.93
CA ASN A 364 1.66 6.19 14.35
C ASN A 364 1.77 7.53 13.62
N HIS A 365 0.62 8.02 13.14
CA HIS A 365 0.49 9.27 12.39
C HIS A 365 -0.34 10.36 13.10
N THR A 366 -0.84 10.07 14.29
CA THR A 366 -1.73 10.99 15.02
C THR A 366 -1.42 11.05 16.50
N ILE A 367 -1.48 12.26 17.03
CA ILE A 367 -1.38 12.55 18.47
C ILE A 367 -2.75 12.86 19.10
N LEU A 368 -3.79 13.05 18.29
CA LEU A 368 -5.13 13.42 18.75
C LEU A 368 -5.82 12.16 19.29
N PRO A 369 -6.10 12.07 20.62
CA PRO A 369 -6.71 10.87 21.19
C PRO A 369 -8.06 10.51 20.56
N GLU A 370 -8.82 11.50 20.12
CA GLU A 370 -10.11 11.33 19.41
C GLU A 370 -9.97 10.73 18.02
N ALA A 371 -8.79 10.86 17.38
CA ALA A 371 -8.50 10.28 16.08
C ALA A 371 -7.94 8.85 16.18
N LEU A 372 -7.63 8.36 17.39
CA LEU A 372 -7.21 6.98 17.58
C LEU A 372 -8.41 6.04 17.43
N GLU A 373 -8.26 5.08 16.51
CA GLU A 373 -9.34 4.19 16.17
C GLU A 373 -9.78 3.30 17.35
N LYS A 374 -11.09 3.29 17.58
CA LYS A 374 -11.76 2.43 18.56
C LYS A 374 -12.95 1.74 17.91
N TRP A 375 -13.09 0.44 18.14
CA TRP A 375 -14.22 -0.35 17.67
C TRP A 375 -15.08 -0.82 18.83
N SER A 376 -16.40 -0.74 18.71
CA SER A 376 -17.27 -1.26 19.77
C SER A 376 -17.11 -2.78 19.88
N VAL A 377 -17.03 -3.28 21.11
CA VAL A 377 -16.96 -4.71 21.40
C VAL A 377 -18.14 -5.47 20.77
N PRO A 378 -19.41 -4.98 20.84
CA PRO A 378 -20.53 -5.64 20.18
C PRO A 378 -20.37 -5.78 18.66
N LEU A 379 -19.85 -4.74 17.98
CA LEU A 379 -19.58 -4.80 16.54
C LEU A 379 -18.48 -5.83 16.23
N MET A 380 -17.38 -5.80 16.96
CA MET A 380 -16.29 -6.77 16.81
C MET A 380 -16.77 -8.19 17.07
N GLN A 381 -17.59 -8.41 18.10
CA GLN A 381 -18.15 -9.72 18.44
C GLN A 381 -19.06 -10.25 17.34
N LYS A 382 -19.92 -9.38 16.78
CA LYS A 382 -20.81 -9.72 15.68
C LYS A 382 -20.03 -10.11 14.43
N LEU A 383 -19.02 -9.33 14.07
CA LEU A 383 -18.34 -9.45 12.78
C LEU A 383 -17.15 -10.41 12.80
N LEU A 384 -16.37 -10.42 13.90
CA LEU A 384 -15.09 -11.10 14.06
C LEU A 384 -15.00 -11.79 15.43
N PRO A 385 -15.89 -12.76 15.73
CA PRO A 385 -16.02 -13.34 17.07
C PRO A 385 -14.73 -13.99 17.57
N ARG A 386 -14.01 -14.70 16.70
CA ARG A 386 -12.74 -15.37 17.06
C ARG A 386 -11.63 -14.37 17.38
N HIS A 387 -11.55 -13.28 16.62
CA HIS A 387 -10.57 -12.22 16.86
C HIS A 387 -10.81 -11.53 18.19
N LEU A 388 -12.08 -11.33 18.57
CA LEU A 388 -12.40 -10.75 19.88
C LEU A 388 -11.93 -11.64 21.04
N GLU A 389 -12.09 -12.96 20.96
CA GLU A 389 -11.54 -13.90 21.96
C GLU A 389 -10.01 -13.77 22.08
N ILE A 390 -9.31 -13.72 20.94
CA ILE A 390 -7.86 -13.55 20.89
C ILE A 390 -7.45 -12.19 21.47
N ILE A 391 -8.17 -11.11 21.14
CA ILE A 391 -7.92 -9.76 21.68
C ILE A 391 -8.09 -9.75 23.20
N TYR A 392 -9.12 -10.42 23.73
CA TYR A 392 -9.31 -10.53 25.18
C TYR A 392 -8.16 -11.29 25.85
N GLU A 393 -7.68 -12.38 25.26
CA GLU A 393 -6.56 -13.15 25.81
C GLU A 393 -5.23 -12.36 25.72
N ILE A 394 -4.99 -11.64 24.63
CA ILE A 394 -3.86 -10.69 24.52
C ILE A 394 -3.96 -9.65 25.65
N ASN A 395 -5.13 -9.06 25.85
CA ASN A 395 -5.34 -8.06 26.89
C ASN A 395 -5.11 -8.64 28.29
N HIS A 396 -5.64 -9.83 28.57
CA HIS A 396 -5.48 -10.50 29.86
C HIS A 396 -4.00 -10.70 30.21
N ARG A 397 -3.23 -11.28 29.29
CA ARG A 397 -1.79 -11.51 29.49
C ARG A 397 -0.99 -10.22 29.58
N HIS A 398 -1.35 -9.21 28.79
CA HIS A 398 -0.73 -7.89 28.87
C HIS A 398 -0.96 -7.25 30.24
N LEU A 399 -2.20 -7.25 30.75
CA LEU A 399 -2.52 -6.68 32.05
C LEU A 399 -1.87 -7.44 33.21
N GLN A 400 -1.70 -8.77 33.09
CA GLN A 400 -0.90 -9.53 34.05
C GLN A 400 0.57 -9.08 34.09
N LEU A 401 1.17 -8.73 32.94
CA LEU A 401 2.53 -8.17 32.89
C LEU A 401 2.58 -6.79 33.55
N VAL A 402 1.59 -5.93 33.29
CA VAL A 402 1.49 -4.59 33.89
C VAL A 402 1.33 -4.68 35.40
N GLU A 403 0.44 -5.55 35.91
CA GLU A 403 0.22 -5.76 37.36
C GLU A 403 1.48 -6.32 38.04
N LYS A 404 2.22 -7.23 37.38
CA LYS A 404 3.51 -7.71 37.91
C LYS A 404 4.56 -6.61 38.02
N ARG A 405 4.54 -5.62 37.12
CA ARG A 405 5.51 -4.52 37.09
C ARG A 405 5.14 -3.39 38.05
N TRP A 406 3.87 -3.05 38.15
CA TRP A 406 3.33 -1.98 38.98
C TRP A 406 2.11 -2.46 39.77
N SER A 407 2.36 -3.27 40.79
CA SER A 407 1.27 -3.90 41.54
C SER A 407 0.39 -2.88 42.26
N GLY A 408 -0.92 -3.06 42.13
CA GLY A 408 -1.93 -2.20 42.74
C GLY A 408 -2.23 -0.89 42.01
N ASP A 409 -1.52 -0.55 40.93
CA ASP A 409 -1.78 0.67 40.13
C ASP A 409 -2.94 0.45 39.15
N THR A 410 -4.17 0.49 39.70
CA THR A 410 -5.40 0.25 38.93
C THR A 410 -5.61 1.30 37.82
N ALA A 411 -5.20 2.55 38.05
CA ALA A 411 -5.34 3.61 37.04
C ALA A 411 -4.45 3.33 35.82
N ARG A 412 -3.22 2.85 36.05
CA ARG A 412 -2.30 2.43 34.98
C ARG A 412 -2.81 1.21 34.22
N LEU A 413 -3.34 0.20 34.93
CA LEU A 413 -4.00 -0.95 34.28
C LEU A 413 -5.12 -0.50 33.32
N GLN A 414 -5.99 0.40 33.79
CA GLN A 414 -7.07 0.93 32.97
C GLN A 414 -6.55 1.68 31.75
N LYS A 415 -5.50 2.51 31.89
CA LYS A 415 -4.90 3.23 30.76
C LYS A 415 -4.25 2.30 29.73
N MET A 416 -3.56 1.26 30.18
CA MET A 416 -2.80 0.35 29.32
C MET A 416 -3.62 -0.83 28.75
N SER A 417 -4.87 -1.03 29.20
CA SER A 417 -5.74 -2.08 28.68
C SER A 417 -6.03 -1.90 27.18
N ILE A 418 -6.12 -2.98 26.41
CA ILE A 418 -6.64 -2.92 25.04
C ILE A 418 -8.14 -2.64 25.04
N ILE A 419 -8.84 -3.09 26.08
CA ILE A 419 -10.28 -2.90 26.25
C ILE A 419 -10.54 -1.67 27.12
N GLU A 420 -11.27 -0.72 26.57
CA GLU A 420 -11.82 0.42 27.30
C GLU A 420 -13.19 0.04 27.85
N GLU A 421 -13.31 0.09 29.17
CA GLU A 421 -14.56 -0.14 29.89
C GLU A 421 -15.52 1.05 29.68
N GLY A 422 -16.81 0.75 29.49
CA GLY A 422 -17.83 1.75 29.16
C GLY A 422 -19.12 1.10 28.68
N ASN A 423 -20.08 1.92 28.24
CA ASN A 423 -21.31 1.44 27.62
C ASN A 423 -21.51 2.08 26.23
N PRO A 424 -21.18 1.38 25.13
CA PRO A 424 -20.58 0.04 25.06
C PRO A 424 -19.08 0.05 25.42
N LYS A 425 -18.50 -1.14 25.67
CA LYS A 425 -17.05 -1.32 25.73
C LYS A 425 -16.42 -1.11 24.36
N MET A 426 -15.17 -0.66 24.33
CA MET A 426 -14.44 -0.37 23.09
C MET A 426 -13.09 -1.11 23.04
N VAL A 427 -12.69 -1.57 21.86
CA VAL A 427 -11.35 -2.08 21.56
C VAL A 427 -10.49 -0.92 21.08
N ARG A 428 -9.39 -0.62 21.77
CA ARG A 428 -8.46 0.48 21.42
C ARG A 428 -7.36 -0.04 20.49
N MET A 429 -7.47 0.26 19.19
CA MET A 429 -6.60 -0.32 18.18
C MET A 429 -5.15 0.16 18.32
N ALA A 430 -4.93 1.43 18.67
CA ALA A 430 -3.58 1.95 18.89
C ALA A 430 -2.85 1.24 20.07
N ILE A 431 -3.60 0.83 21.10
CA ILE A 431 -3.06 0.07 22.23
C ILE A 431 -2.75 -1.36 21.80
N LEU A 432 -3.67 -2.01 21.05
CA LEU A 432 -3.43 -3.34 20.48
C LEU A 432 -2.19 -3.36 19.57
N ALA A 433 -2.03 -2.35 18.71
CA ALA A 433 -0.86 -2.19 17.84
C ALA A 433 0.44 -2.04 18.64
N THR A 434 0.42 -1.24 19.70
CA THR A 434 1.58 -1.03 20.59
C THR A 434 1.96 -2.30 21.36
N VAL A 435 0.97 -3.04 21.87
CA VAL A 435 1.19 -4.30 22.59
C VAL A 435 1.73 -5.39 21.65
N GLY A 436 1.16 -5.52 20.46
CA GLY A 436 1.48 -6.59 19.50
C GLY A 436 2.65 -6.30 18.56
N SER A 437 3.37 -5.19 18.71
CA SER A 437 4.51 -4.83 17.85
C SER A 437 5.83 -4.79 18.63
N HIS A 438 6.93 -5.10 17.95
CA HIS A 438 8.29 -4.98 18.51
C HIS A 438 8.88 -3.58 18.35
N ALA A 439 8.37 -2.78 17.40
CA ALA A 439 8.81 -1.42 17.16
C ALA A 439 7.61 -0.50 16.91
N ILE A 440 7.62 0.67 17.54
CA ILE A 440 6.65 1.75 17.38
C ILE A 440 7.41 2.99 16.97
N ASN A 441 6.97 3.68 15.92
CA ASN A 441 7.61 4.94 15.52
C ASN A 441 6.60 6.05 15.25
N GLY A 442 6.99 7.28 15.58
CA GLY A 442 6.40 8.48 15.03
C GLY A 442 7.05 8.90 13.71
N VAL A 443 6.52 9.96 13.12
CA VAL A 443 6.82 10.40 11.74
C VAL A 443 7.62 11.69 11.62
N ALA A 444 8.01 12.26 12.77
CA ALA A 444 8.90 13.41 12.91
C ALA A 444 9.46 13.41 14.33
N GLU A 445 10.60 14.08 14.57
CA GLU A 445 11.24 14.07 15.90
C GLU A 445 10.31 14.60 17.00
N ILE A 446 9.69 15.77 16.77
CA ILE A 446 8.72 16.37 17.69
C ILE A 446 7.52 15.44 17.90
N HIS A 447 6.99 14.88 16.81
CA HIS A 447 5.86 13.94 16.86
C HIS A 447 6.21 12.70 17.70
N SER A 448 7.36 12.08 17.46
CA SER A 448 7.85 10.94 18.22
C SER A 448 8.07 11.28 19.70
N GLY A 449 8.52 12.50 20.00
CA GLY A 449 8.57 13.04 21.36
C GLY A 449 7.19 13.10 22.03
N LEU A 450 6.17 13.59 21.32
CA LEU A 450 4.78 13.64 21.83
C LEU A 450 4.16 12.25 21.97
N VAL A 451 4.43 11.33 21.05
CA VAL A 451 4.01 9.92 21.16
C VAL A 451 4.56 9.32 22.46
N LYS A 452 5.84 9.60 22.77
CA LYS A 452 6.49 9.09 23.99
C LYS A 452 5.99 9.76 25.27
N THR A 453 5.76 11.07 25.25
CA THR A 453 5.53 11.86 26.47
C THR A 453 4.05 12.10 26.78
N SER A 454 3.20 12.14 25.76
CA SER A 454 1.77 12.46 25.90
C SER A 454 0.87 11.26 25.56
N LEU A 455 1.16 10.53 24.49
CA LEU A 455 0.26 9.49 24.00
C LEU A 455 0.44 8.14 24.71
N PHE A 456 1.69 7.70 24.86
CA PHE A 456 2.03 6.39 25.41
C PHE A 456 3.10 6.42 26.52
N PRO A 457 3.06 7.36 27.49
CA PRO A 457 4.11 7.46 28.51
C PRO A 457 4.26 6.17 29.33
N GLU A 458 3.16 5.51 29.69
CA GLU A 458 3.22 4.26 30.48
C GLU A 458 3.81 3.09 29.67
N PHE A 459 3.65 3.07 28.34
CA PHE A 459 4.29 2.05 27.48
C PHE A 459 5.77 2.32 27.28
N VAL A 460 6.19 3.60 27.23
CA VAL A 460 7.62 3.95 27.21
C VAL A 460 8.30 3.53 28.51
N GLU A 461 7.63 3.69 29.66
CA GLU A 461 8.14 3.18 30.94
C GLU A 461 8.24 1.64 30.96
N LEU A 462 7.34 0.94 30.26
CA LEU A 462 7.33 -0.53 30.19
C LEU A 462 8.42 -1.08 29.26
N SER A 463 8.60 -0.48 28.08
CA SER A 463 9.47 -0.99 27.00
C SER A 463 10.04 0.17 26.17
N PRO A 464 10.98 0.96 26.73
CA PRO A 464 11.48 2.18 26.09
C PRO A 464 12.16 1.90 24.74
N GLU A 465 12.79 0.73 24.59
CA GLU A 465 13.50 0.30 23.39
C GLU A 465 12.58 0.12 22.16
N LYS A 466 11.28 -0.05 22.37
CA LYS A 466 10.31 -0.18 21.28
C LYS A 466 10.08 1.14 20.55
N PHE A 467 10.24 2.29 21.21
CA PHE A 467 9.81 3.59 20.68
C PHE A 467 10.92 4.34 19.94
N GLN A 468 10.72 4.54 18.65
CA GLN A 468 11.68 5.14 17.72
C GLN A 468 11.11 6.38 17.02
N ASN A 469 11.98 7.10 16.32
CA ASN A 469 11.59 8.10 15.32
C ASN A 469 11.99 7.61 13.93
N LYS A 470 11.12 7.87 12.95
CA LYS A 470 11.43 7.78 11.51
C LYS A 470 10.77 8.97 10.82
N THR A 471 11.53 10.05 10.67
CA THR A 471 11.04 11.25 9.99
C THR A 471 10.62 10.92 8.55
N ASN A 472 9.41 11.33 8.17
CA ASN A 472 8.89 11.11 6.82
C ASN A 472 9.79 11.75 5.75
N GLY A 473 9.72 11.18 4.55
CA GLY A 473 10.42 11.69 3.38
C GLY A 473 9.59 11.55 2.12
N VAL A 474 10.06 12.20 1.05
CA VAL A 474 9.45 12.15 -0.28
C VAL A 474 10.47 11.62 -1.30
N THR A 475 9.98 10.92 -2.33
CA THR A 475 10.86 10.44 -3.41
C THR A 475 11.33 11.60 -4.31
N PRO A 476 12.64 11.83 -4.51
CA PRO A 476 13.14 12.83 -5.46
C PRO A 476 12.79 12.51 -6.91
N ARG A 477 12.54 11.22 -7.25
CA ARG A 477 12.21 10.80 -8.62
C ARG A 477 10.93 11.48 -9.08
N ARG A 478 9.85 11.37 -8.29
CA ARG A 478 8.57 12.00 -8.62
C ARG A 478 8.57 13.50 -8.32
N TRP A 479 9.02 13.89 -7.12
CA TRP A 479 8.83 15.25 -6.62
C TRP A 479 9.86 16.27 -7.12
N MET A 480 10.90 15.83 -7.83
CA MET A 480 11.91 16.73 -8.40
C MET A 480 12.24 16.35 -9.84
N LEU A 481 12.73 15.13 -10.08
CA LEU A 481 13.19 14.71 -11.42
C LEU A 481 12.05 14.70 -12.44
N GLN A 482 10.88 14.20 -12.05
CA GLN A 482 9.68 14.18 -12.87
C GLN A 482 8.94 15.52 -12.85
N ALA A 483 8.66 16.06 -11.66
CA ALA A 483 7.84 17.26 -11.50
C ALA A 483 8.51 18.54 -12.02
N ASN A 484 9.85 18.64 -11.91
CA ASN A 484 10.59 19.82 -12.37
C ASN A 484 11.86 19.42 -13.13
N PRO A 485 11.72 18.97 -14.40
CA PRO A 485 12.87 18.57 -15.21
C PRO A 485 13.81 19.74 -15.52
N GLY A 486 13.31 20.98 -15.56
CA GLY A 486 14.13 22.17 -15.77
C GLY A 486 15.08 22.41 -14.61
N LEU A 487 14.57 22.44 -13.37
CA LEU A 487 15.36 22.54 -12.16
C LEU A 487 16.32 21.36 -12.02
N SER A 488 15.86 20.15 -12.33
CA SER A 488 16.69 18.94 -12.26
C SER A 488 17.92 19.03 -13.16
N LYS A 489 17.79 19.58 -14.38
CA LYS A 489 18.95 19.84 -15.27
C LYS A 489 19.92 20.85 -14.67
N VAL A 490 19.41 21.90 -14.03
CA VAL A 490 20.24 22.91 -13.36
C VAL A 490 20.99 22.29 -12.19
N ILE A 491 20.32 21.47 -11.37
CA ILE A 491 20.92 20.73 -10.27
C ILE A 491 22.00 19.79 -10.79
N THR A 492 21.70 18.93 -11.77
CA THR A 492 22.67 18.01 -12.37
C THR A 492 23.90 18.75 -12.90
N LYS A 493 23.72 19.92 -13.53
CA LYS A 493 24.84 20.76 -13.97
C LYS A 493 25.64 21.33 -12.80
N ALA A 494 24.97 21.76 -11.73
CA ALA A 494 25.61 22.38 -10.58
C ALA A 494 26.38 21.38 -9.71
N VAL A 495 25.87 20.15 -9.54
CA VAL A 495 26.56 19.07 -8.82
C VAL A 495 27.44 18.21 -9.73
N GLU A 496 27.45 18.50 -11.04
CA GLU A 496 28.21 17.80 -12.10
C GLU A 496 27.90 16.30 -12.26
N THR A 497 26.76 15.83 -11.73
CA THR A 497 26.32 14.43 -11.80
C THR A 497 24.80 14.34 -11.66
N ASP A 498 24.19 13.26 -12.16
CA ASP A 498 22.77 12.92 -11.90
C ASP A 498 22.60 11.97 -10.71
N GLU A 499 23.69 11.57 -10.05
CA GLU A 499 23.67 10.71 -8.85
C GLU A 499 22.89 11.32 -7.67
N TRP A 500 22.64 12.64 -7.66
CA TRP A 500 21.84 13.31 -6.63
C TRP A 500 20.42 12.71 -6.50
N VAL A 501 19.90 12.10 -7.57
CA VAL A 501 18.59 11.43 -7.57
C VAL A 501 18.57 10.22 -6.62
N LEU A 502 19.73 9.58 -6.43
CA LEU A 502 19.94 8.48 -5.47
C LEU A 502 20.53 8.97 -4.14
N LYS A 503 21.26 10.09 -4.15
CA LYS A 503 21.98 10.65 -3.00
C LYS A 503 21.64 12.13 -2.83
N LEU A 504 20.50 12.45 -2.20
CA LEU A 504 20.07 13.86 -2.06
C LEU A 504 21.05 14.73 -1.28
N ASP A 505 21.91 14.15 -0.43
CA ASP A 505 22.92 14.91 0.33
C ASP A 505 23.90 15.67 -0.58
N LEU A 506 24.05 15.25 -1.85
CA LEU A 506 24.82 16.00 -2.86
C LEU A 506 24.24 17.40 -3.13
N LEU A 507 22.98 17.66 -2.79
CA LEU A 507 22.37 18.98 -2.91
C LEU A 507 22.95 20.00 -1.93
N GLU A 508 23.67 19.57 -0.88
CA GLU A 508 24.43 20.48 -0.01
C GLU A 508 25.50 21.26 -0.82
N VAL A 509 26.09 20.63 -1.84
CA VAL A 509 27.03 21.28 -2.76
C VAL A 509 26.35 22.40 -3.54
N CYS A 510 25.07 22.23 -3.91
CA CYS A 510 24.30 23.32 -4.53
C CYS A 510 24.20 24.51 -3.58
N LEU A 511 24.00 24.31 -2.28
CA LEU A 511 23.96 25.40 -1.31
C LEU A 511 25.31 26.10 -1.22
N THR A 512 26.42 25.38 -1.20
CA THR A 512 27.75 26.02 -1.21
C THR A 512 27.98 26.79 -2.51
N THR A 513 27.70 26.19 -3.66
CA THR A 513 27.87 26.79 -4.99
C THR A 513 26.94 28.00 -5.22
N LEU A 514 25.72 27.96 -4.68
CA LEU A 514 24.74 29.06 -4.71
C LEU A 514 24.94 30.09 -3.61
N LEU A 515 25.59 29.79 -2.48
CA LEU A 515 25.94 30.78 -1.45
C LEU A 515 27.17 31.59 -1.87
N PHE A 516 28.07 31.00 -2.65
CA PHE A 516 29.19 31.69 -3.31
C PHE A 516 28.79 32.25 -4.70
N VAL A 517 27.68 33.01 -4.81
CA VAL A 517 27.24 33.63 -6.09
C VAL A 517 28.31 34.58 -6.66
N TYR A 518 29.27 34.01 -7.38
CA TYR A 518 30.01 34.65 -8.47
C TYR A 518 29.49 34.17 -9.83
N ASP A 519 28.75 33.05 -9.89
CA ASP A 519 28.10 32.58 -11.11
C ASP A 519 26.70 33.20 -11.27
N ARG A 520 26.68 34.40 -11.87
CA ARG A 520 25.44 35.10 -12.24
C ARG A 520 24.56 34.26 -13.19
N VAL A 521 25.15 33.41 -14.02
CA VAL A 521 24.43 32.64 -15.04
C VAL A 521 23.55 31.59 -14.37
N LEU A 522 24.08 30.88 -13.37
CA LEU A 522 23.32 29.89 -12.60
C LEU A 522 22.12 30.54 -11.88
N TRP A 523 22.33 31.70 -11.26
CA TRP A 523 21.27 32.46 -10.59
C TRP A 523 20.20 32.97 -11.57
N PHE A 524 20.60 33.45 -12.76
CA PHE A 524 19.65 33.84 -13.80
C PHE A 524 18.86 32.65 -14.35
N CYS A 525 19.49 31.49 -14.56
CA CYS A 525 18.80 30.28 -14.99
C CYS A 525 17.77 29.83 -13.95
N PHE A 526 18.14 29.83 -12.66
CA PHE A 526 17.23 29.51 -11.56
C PHE A 526 16.04 30.48 -11.49
N LYS A 527 16.30 31.80 -11.59
CA LYS A 527 15.24 32.81 -11.63
C LYS A 527 14.34 32.72 -12.86
N ALA A 528 14.91 32.41 -14.03
CA ALA A 528 14.15 32.27 -15.27
C ALA A 528 13.19 31.08 -15.18
N LEU A 529 13.63 29.96 -14.59
CA LEU A 529 12.77 28.80 -14.33
C LEU A 529 11.63 29.14 -13.36
N ILE A 530 11.93 29.80 -12.23
CA ILE A 530 10.88 30.23 -11.27
C ILE A 530 9.86 31.18 -11.93
N ARG A 531 10.32 32.11 -12.80
CA ARG A 531 9.42 33.04 -13.48
C ARG A 531 8.58 32.39 -14.58
N ALA A 532 9.10 31.38 -15.27
CA ALA A 532 8.38 30.64 -16.29
C ALA A 532 7.20 29.84 -15.69
N ASP A 533 7.37 29.26 -14.50
CA ASP A 533 6.30 28.54 -13.79
C ASP A 533 5.24 29.50 -13.20
N ILE A 534 5.61 30.72 -12.79
CA ILE A 534 4.65 31.72 -12.25
C ILE A 534 3.69 32.25 -13.34
N HIS A 535 4.13 32.36 -14.60
CA HIS A 535 3.25 32.81 -15.67
C HIS A 535 2.18 31.77 -16.06
N LEU A 536 2.40 30.48 -15.76
CA LEU A 536 1.41 29.41 -15.91
C LEU A 536 0.37 29.38 -14.79
N LEU A 537 0.61 30.06 -13.66
CA LEU A 537 -0.33 30.20 -12.54
C LEU A 537 -1.18 31.50 -12.59
N GLN A 538 -0.94 32.35 -13.59
CA GLN A 538 -1.69 33.60 -13.82
C GLN A 538 -2.58 33.59 -15.07
N LEU A 539 -2.78 32.42 -15.69
CA LEU A 539 -3.82 32.14 -16.68
C LEU A 539 -4.79 31.12 -16.08
#